data_AF-A0A182JN16-F1
#
_entry.id   AF-A0A182JN16-F1
#
_cell.length_a   1.000
_cell.length_b   1.000
_cell.length_c   1.000
_cell.angle_alpha   90.00
_cell.angle_beta   90.00
_cell.angle_gamma   90.00
#
_symmetry.space_group_name_H-M   'P 1'
#
loop_
_entity.id
_entity.type
_entity.pdbx_description
1 polymer ?
#
loop_
_entity_poly.entity_id
_entity_poly.type
_entity_poly.pdbx_seq_one_letter_code
_entity_poly.pdbx_strand_id
1 'polypeptide(L)'
;MCSGATFKALCYFYAGCNMFMSITAIMNSSRVSEIIGRDNCTADPSTIGKEEATGGEPVPTCNHFTFAFLLLASGLDCCMCLVLSVGIMLRKTLMLKLYMVHLWCHMSFCFYCWLAVLMAFRGALVSSTLLSVWGVVLILGSVYFAMEVWITKGAYEAVRQERAKIGRDTTATAGDVLLSMGGFIS
;
A
#
# COMPACT_ATOMS: atom_id res chain seq x y z
N MET A 1 -3.33 -20.91 -17.96
CA MET A 1 -4.11 -20.09 -16.98
C MET A 1 -3.84 -20.65 -15.60
N CYS A 2 -3.15 -19.90 -14.74
CA CYS A 2 -2.79 -20.38 -13.40
C CYS A 2 -4.04 -20.59 -12.52
N SER A 3 -4.07 -21.68 -11.76
CA SER A 3 -5.15 -22.06 -10.84
C SER A 3 -5.43 -20.94 -9.83
N GLY A 4 -6.71 -20.73 -9.48
CA GLY A 4 -7.12 -19.72 -8.49
C GLY A 4 -6.43 -19.86 -7.13
N ALA A 5 -5.92 -21.05 -6.79
CA ALA A 5 -5.13 -21.27 -5.57
C ALA A 5 -3.73 -20.62 -5.63
N THR A 6 -3.02 -20.80 -6.75
CA THR A 6 -1.70 -20.16 -6.95
C THR A 6 -1.79 -18.64 -6.97
N PHE A 7 -2.88 -18.12 -7.53
CA PHE A 7 -3.13 -16.68 -7.57
C PHE A 7 -3.42 -16.11 -6.19
N LYS A 8 -4.23 -16.81 -5.38
CA LYS A 8 -4.49 -16.44 -3.98
C LYS A 8 -3.22 -16.45 -3.13
N ALA A 9 -2.39 -17.47 -3.26
CA ALA A 9 -1.11 -17.56 -2.53
C ALA A 9 -0.18 -16.38 -2.86
N LEU A 10 -0.09 -16.00 -4.13
CA LEU A 10 0.73 -14.88 -4.58
C LEU A 10 0.22 -13.54 -4.04
N CYS A 11 -1.11 -13.36 -3.94
CA CYS A 11 -1.70 -12.18 -3.31
C CYS A 11 -1.39 -12.10 -1.80
N TYR A 12 -1.48 -13.21 -1.07
CA TYR A 12 -1.15 -13.24 0.36
C TYR A 12 0.34 -13.02 0.62
N PHE A 13 1.21 -13.58 -0.22
CA PHE A 13 2.64 -13.34 -0.15
C PHE A 13 2.94 -11.84 -0.32
N TYR A 14 2.35 -11.21 -1.34
CA TYR A 14 2.55 -9.78 -1.59
C TYR A 14 1.99 -8.90 -0.46
N ALA A 15 0.80 -9.22 0.03
CA ALA A 15 0.21 -8.53 1.19
C ALA A 15 1.12 -8.65 2.43
N GLY A 16 1.74 -9.83 2.65
CA GLY A 16 2.70 -10.06 3.72
C GLY A 16 3.99 -9.24 3.55
N CYS A 17 4.55 -9.20 2.34
CA CYS A 17 5.72 -8.37 2.03
C CYS A 17 5.43 -6.88 2.29
N ASN A 18 4.30 -6.37 1.80
CA ASN A 18 3.92 -4.97 1.97
C ASN A 18 3.65 -4.62 3.43
N MET A 19 3.04 -5.54 4.18
CA MET A 19 2.83 -5.39 5.62
C MET A 19 4.17 -5.34 6.37
N PHE A 20 5.11 -6.23 6.05
CA PHE A 20 6.45 -6.22 6.65
C PHE A 20 7.20 -4.92 6.36
N MET A 21 7.18 -4.45 5.11
CA MET A 21 7.78 -3.17 4.70
C MET A 21 7.14 -2.00 5.43
N SER A 22 5.81 -1.98 5.56
CA SER A 22 5.07 -0.91 6.25
C SER A 22 5.38 -0.88 7.75
N ILE A 23 5.42 -2.05 8.41
CA ILE A 23 5.80 -2.15 9.83
C ILE A 23 7.24 -1.66 10.03
N THR A 24 8.16 -2.05 9.15
CA THR A 24 9.55 -1.61 9.20
C THR A 24 9.66 -0.09 9.03
N ALA A 25 8.85 0.49 8.13
CA ALA A 25 8.78 1.94 7.95
C ALA A 25 8.24 2.66 9.19
N ILE A 26 7.19 2.13 9.84
CA ILE A 26 6.65 2.69 11.09
C ILE A 26 7.71 2.64 12.19
N MET A 27 8.40 1.51 12.37
CA MET A 27 9.44 1.34 13.39
C MET A 27 10.63 2.28 13.19
N ASN A 28 10.94 2.66 11.94
CA ASN A 28 12.05 3.54 11.60
C ASN A 28 11.61 4.98 11.27
N SER A 29 10.32 5.31 11.43
CA SER A 29 9.76 6.61 11.04
C SER A 29 10.40 7.78 11.78
N SER A 30 10.81 7.58 13.03
CA SER A 30 11.56 8.57 13.82
C SER A 30 12.89 8.91 13.15
N ARG A 31 13.72 7.90 12.85
CA ARG A 31 15.01 8.06 12.16
C ARG A 31 14.86 8.70 10.78
N VAL A 32 13.86 8.27 10.02
CA VAL A 32 13.60 8.82 8.67
C VAL A 32 13.15 10.27 8.75
N SER A 33 12.27 10.61 9.70
CA SER A 33 11.79 11.98 9.91
C SER A 33 12.89 12.93 10.35
N GLU A 34 13.87 12.45 11.12
CA GLU A 34 15.04 13.20 11.55
C GLU A 34 15.99 13.48 10.37
N ILE A 35 16.23 12.49 9.51
CA ILE A 35 17.05 12.65 8.30
C ILE A 35 16.42 13.65 7.33
N ILE A 36 15.11 13.55 7.10
CA ILE A 36 14.36 14.47 6.22
C ILE A 36 14.22 15.86 6.86
N GLY A 37 14.09 15.93 8.17
CA GLY A 37 13.91 17.17 8.94
C GLY A 37 15.20 17.91 9.27
N ARG A 38 16.37 17.35 8.96
CA ARG A 38 17.69 17.91 9.34
C ARG A 38 17.88 19.37 8.87
N ASP A 39 17.25 19.76 7.78
CA ASP A 39 17.30 21.12 7.24
C ASP A 39 16.32 22.10 7.96
N ASN A 40 15.25 21.60 8.59
CA ASN A 40 14.33 22.43 9.38
C ASN A 40 14.81 22.65 10.83
N CYS A 41 15.59 21.72 11.36
CA CYS A 41 16.10 21.77 12.74
C CYS A 41 17.33 22.67 12.92
N THR A 42 17.99 23.04 11.83
CA THR A 42 19.17 23.93 11.83
C THR A 42 18.79 25.39 11.63
N ALA A 43 17.50 25.71 11.44
CA ALA A 43 17.00 27.06 11.21
C ALA A 43 16.56 27.81 12.48
N ASP A 44 16.64 27.18 13.66
CA ASP A 44 16.34 27.87 14.93
C ASP A 44 17.64 28.13 15.72
N PRO A 45 18.23 29.34 15.62
CA PRO A 45 19.41 29.71 16.39
C PRO A 45 19.12 29.86 17.90
N SER A 46 17.88 29.61 18.37
CA SER A 46 17.50 29.77 19.78
C SER A 46 17.79 28.56 20.68
N THR A 47 18.14 27.39 20.12
CA THR A 47 18.41 26.14 20.88
C THR A 47 19.89 25.81 21.05
N ILE A 48 20.81 26.60 20.49
CA ILE A 48 22.25 26.49 20.76
C ILE A 48 22.55 27.10 22.13
N GLY A 49 22.11 26.46 23.22
CA GLY A 49 22.40 26.98 24.55
C GLY A 49 21.74 26.28 25.73
N LYS A 50 20.86 25.30 25.54
CA LYS A 50 20.28 24.54 26.65
C LYS A 50 20.11 23.08 26.25
N GLU A 51 21.00 22.24 26.77
CA GLU A 51 20.70 20.92 27.38
C GLU A 51 21.97 20.06 27.44
N GLU A 52 22.97 20.52 28.19
CA GLU A 52 23.64 19.63 29.14
C GLU A 52 22.79 19.64 30.41
N ALA A 53 21.87 18.68 30.56
CA ALA A 53 21.45 18.15 31.86
C ALA A 53 20.33 17.10 31.70
N THR A 54 20.52 15.98 32.38
CA THR A 54 19.49 15.08 32.94
C THR A 54 18.60 14.25 31.99
N GLY A 55 18.95 12.96 31.90
CA GLY A 55 18.04 11.85 32.23
C GLY A 55 16.75 11.68 31.43
N GLY A 56 16.78 10.76 30.46
CA GLY A 56 15.65 9.84 30.21
C GLY A 56 14.41 10.36 29.49
N GLU A 57 14.44 11.51 28.82
CA GLU A 57 13.33 11.94 27.95
C GLU A 57 13.56 11.58 26.48
N PRO A 58 12.52 11.11 25.75
CA PRO A 58 12.64 10.79 24.34
C PRO A 58 12.96 12.05 23.55
N VAL A 59 14.04 11.99 22.76
CA VAL A 59 14.51 13.06 21.88
C VAL A 59 13.33 13.65 21.09
N PRO A 60 13.04 14.96 21.19
CA PRO A 60 11.88 15.56 20.54
C PRO A 60 11.97 15.43 19.02
N THR A 61 10.91 14.90 18.39
CA THR A 61 10.84 14.75 16.93
C THR A 61 10.70 16.12 16.27
N CYS A 62 11.83 16.64 15.81
CA CYS A 62 11.97 18.01 15.28
C CYS A 62 11.21 18.29 13.96
N ASN A 63 10.54 17.29 13.38
CA ASN A 63 9.62 17.47 12.25
C ASN A 63 8.33 16.64 12.43
N HIS A 64 7.52 17.04 13.41
CA HIS A 64 6.26 16.36 13.77
C HIS A 64 5.30 16.14 12.60
N PHE A 65 5.23 17.08 11.64
CA PHE A 65 4.36 16.94 10.45
C PHE A 65 4.82 15.82 9.52
N THR A 66 6.11 15.76 9.23
CA THR A 66 6.67 14.72 8.35
C THR A 66 6.63 13.36 9.03
N PHE A 67 6.93 13.30 10.32
CA PHE A 67 6.79 12.10 11.13
C PHE A 67 5.34 11.59 11.13
N ALA A 68 4.36 12.46 11.44
CA ALA A 68 2.94 12.10 11.44
C ALA A 68 2.48 11.63 10.07
N PHE A 69 2.90 12.30 8.99
CA PHE A 69 2.56 11.91 7.63
C PHE A 69 3.14 10.53 7.27
N LEU A 70 4.41 10.27 7.57
CA LEU A 70 5.06 8.97 7.31
C LEU A 70 4.37 7.84 8.07
N LEU A 71 4.00 8.09 9.33
CA LEU A 71 3.33 7.11 10.17
C LEU A 71 1.90 6.83 9.68
N LEU A 72 1.15 7.87 9.30
CA LEU A 72 -0.20 7.73 8.76
C LEU A 72 -0.20 7.04 7.39
N ALA A 73 0.72 7.40 6.49
CA ALA A 73 0.86 6.76 5.18
C ALA A 73 1.22 5.27 5.33
N SER A 74 2.28 4.95 6.09
CA SER A 74 2.69 3.56 6.32
C SER A 74 1.63 2.76 7.08
N GLY A 75 0.91 3.39 8.01
CA GLY A 75 -0.21 2.77 8.72
C GLY A 75 -1.40 2.47 7.81
N LEU A 76 -1.71 3.38 6.88
CA LEU A 76 -2.73 3.19 5.85
C LEU A 76 -2.37 2.01 4.94
N ASP A 77 -1.12 1.94 4.47
CA ASP A 77 -0.65 0.86 3.60
C ASP A 77 -0.76 -0.51 4.30
N CYS A 78 -0.36 -0.57 5.58
CA CYS A 78 -0.52 -1.75 6.42
C CYS A 78 -2.00 -2.16 6.55
N CYS A 79 -2.88 -1.21 6.86
CA CYS A 79 -4.33 -1.45 6.95
C CYS A 79 -4.90 -1.98 5.62
N MET A 80 -4.47 -1.41 4.50
CA MET A 80 -4.95 -1.80 3.18
C MET A 80 -4.47 -3.20 2.78
N CYS A 81 -3.30 -3.66 3.24
CA CYS A 81 -2.86 -5.05 3.09
C CYS A 81 -3.78 -6.04 3.85
N LEU A 82 -4.29 -5.66 5.02
CA LEU A 82 -5.30 -6.43 5.74
C LEU A 82 -6.63 -6.45 5.00
N VAL A 83 -7.07 -5.29 4.47
CA VAL A 83 -8.28 -5.19 3.65
C VAL A 83 -8.21 -6.09 2.42
N LEU A 84 -7.06 -6.15 1.74
CA LEU A 84 -6.84 -7.06 0.61
C LEU A 84 -6.98 -8.53 1.05
N SER A 85 -6.29 -8.90 2.13
CA SER A 85 -6.29 -10.28 2.66
C SER A 85 -7.70 -10.75 3.05
N VAL A 86 -8.43 -9.90 3.78
CA VAL A 86 -9.84 -10.13 4.18
C VAL A 86 -10.76 -10.12 2.95
N GLY A 87 -10.52 -9.22 1.99
CA GLY A 87 -11.28 -9.14 0.75
C GLY A 87 -11.20 -10.41 -0.08
N ILE A 88 -10.01 -11.03 -0.17
CA ILE A 88 -9.78 -12.31 -0.83
C ILE A 88 -10.45 -13.45 -0.05
N MET A 89 -10.26 -13.48 1.28
CA MET A 89 -10.83 -14.52 2.16
C MET A 89 -12.36 -14.54 2.09
N LEU A 90 -12.99 -13.37 2.25
CA LEU A 90 -14.44 -13.20 2.21
C LEU A 90 -15.01 -13.13 0.79
N ARG A 91 -14.15 -13.20 -0.23
CA ARG A 91 -14.49 -13.05 -1.65
C ARG A 91 -15.36 -11.81 -1.89
N LYS A 92 -15.04 -10.67 -1.26
CA LYS A 92 -15.84 -9.43 -1.33
C LYS A 92 -15.23 -8.47 -2.35
N THR A 93 -15.88 -8.33 -3.49
CA THR A 93 -15.45 -7.44 -4.59
C THR A 93 -15.33 -5.97 -4.20
N LEU A 94 -16.09 -5.52 -3.19
CA LEU A 94 -16.02 -4.14 -2.69
C LEU A 94 -14.68 -3.84 -1.99
N MET A 95 -14.15 -4.78 -1.21
CA MET A 95 -12.85 -4.64 -0.54
C MET A 95 -11.71 -4.59 -1.57
N LEU A 96 -11.80 -5.40 -2.63
CA LEU A 96 -10.82 -5.37 -3.71
C LEU A 96 -10.87 -4.06 -4.51
N LYS A 97 -12.08 -3.50 -4.73
CA LYS A 97 -12.21 -2.18 -5.36
C LYS A 97 -11.62 -1.07 -4.50
N LEU A 98 -11.88 -1.11 -3.19
CA LEU A 98 -11.33 -0.14 -2.25
C LEU A 98 -9.79 -0.20 -2.23
N TYR A 99 -9.22 -1.40 -2.21
CA TYR A 99 -7.78 -1.59 -2.34
C TYR A 99 -7.22 -1.05 -3.65
N MET A 100 -7.90 -1.28 -4.79
CA MET A 100 -7.49 -0.70 -6.07
C MET A 100 -7.49 0.84 -6.08
N VAL A 101 -8.49 1.47 -5.46
CA VAL A 101 -8.55 2.93 -5.35
C VAL A 101 -7.40 3.44 -4.48
N HIS A 102 -7.16 2.80 -3.34
CA HIS A 102 -6.00 3.12 -2.50
C HIS A 102 -4.69 2.98 -3.26
N LEU A 103 -4.51 1.87 -4.01
CA LEU A 103 -3.32 1.63 -4.82
C LEU A 103 -3.09 2.80 -5.81
N TRP A 104 -4.13 3.23 -6.51
CA TRP A 104 -4.09 4.38 -7.44
C TRP A 104 -3.72 5.70 -6.76
N CYS A 105 -4.29 5.96 -5.58
CA CYS A 105 -3.95 7.15 -4.79
C CYS A 105 -2.48 7.11 -4.34
N HIS A 106 -2.01 5.96 -3.85
CA HIS A 106 -0.63 5.76 -3.44
C HIS A 106 0.34 5.95 -4.62
N MET A 107 0.02 5.43 -5.82
CA MET A 107 0.82 5.68 -7.03
C MET A 107 0.94 7.15 -7.37
N SER A 108 -0.19 7.85 -7.34
CA SER A 108 -0.25 9.28 -7.69
C SER A 108 0.57 10.11 -6.70
N PHE A 109 0.52 9.73 -5.42
CA PHE A 109 1.34 10.34 -4.37
C PHE A 109 2.83 10.07 -4.57
N CYS A 110 3.25 8.81 -4.79
CA CYS A 110 4.65 8.48 -5.06
C CYS A 110 5.19 9.21 -6.30
N PHE A 111 4.38 9.28 -7.36
CA PHE A 111 4.74 10.02 -8.57
C PHE A 111 4.87 11.53 -8.31
N TYR A 112 3.97 12.11 -7.53
CA TYR A 112 4.07 13.52 -7.12
C TYR A 112 5.32 13.80 -6.28
N CYS A 113 5.61 12.97 -5.27
CA CYS A 113 6.83 13.09 -4.48
C CYS A 113 8.07 13.02 -5.35
N TRP A 114 8.09 12.11 -6.32
CA TRP A 114 9.18 12.02 -7.27
C TRP A 114 9.31 13.27 -8.16
N LEU A 115 8.20 13.80 -8.69
CA LEU A 115 8.22 15.04 -9.47
C LEU A 115 8.72 16.23 -8.63
N ALA A 116 8.31 16.32 -7.37
CA ALA A 116 8.78 17.37 -6.46
C ALA A 116 10.30 17.28 -6.23
N VAL A 117 10.82 16.06 -6.04
CA VAL A 117 12.26 15.80 -5.93
C VAL A 117 13.01 16.18 -7.21
N LEU A 118 12.50 15.81 -8.38
CA LEU A 118 13.09 16.22 -9.66
C LEU A 118 13.14 17.74 -9.82
N MET A 119 12.06 18.43 -9.49
CA MET A 119 11.99 19.89 -9.58
C MET A 119 12.95 20.56 -8.60
N ALA A 120 13.11 20.02 -7.39
CA ALA A 120 14.09 20.49 -6.42
C ALA A 120 15.54 20.34 -6.95
N PHE A 121 15.85 19.22 -7.60
CA PHE A 121 17.17 18.97 -8.19
C PHE A 121 17.41 19.67 -9.53
N ARG A 122 16.37 20.17 -10.20
CA ARG A 122 16.49 20.92 -11.48
C ARG A 122 17.35 22.18 -11.34
N GLY A 123 17.43 22.78 -10.15
CA GLY A 123 18.31 23.91 -9.85
C GLY A 123 19.74 23.54 -9.42
N ALA A 124 19.95 22.30 -8.97
CA ALA A 124 21.22 21.78 -8.46
C ALA A 124 21.83 20.78 -9.46
N LEU A 125 22.10 21.24 -10.69
CA LEU A 125 22.68 20.46 -11.80
C LEU A 125 24.19 20.13 -11.58
N VAL A 126 24.60 19.76 -10.37
CA VAL A 126 26.01 19.49 -10.05
C VAL A 126 26.31 17.99 -9.98
N SER A 127 25.30 17.11 -9.91
CA SER A 127 25.53 15.66 -9.75
C SER A 127 24.63 14.81 -10.66
N SER A 128 25.16 14.42 -11.84
CA SER A 128 24.52 13.51 -12.80
C SER A 128 24.27 12.11 -12.22
N THR A 129 25.08 11.69 -11.24
CA THR A 129 24.92 10.42 -10.53
C THR A 129 23.64 10.39 -9.71
N LEU A 130 23.32 11.49 -9.00
CA LEU A 130 22.11 11.57 -8.17
C LEU A 130 20.84 11.51 -9.03
N LEU A 131 20.82 12.21 -10.17
CA LEU A 131 19.74 12.11 -11.15
C LEU A 131 19.58 10.67 -11.69
N SER A 132 20.69 9.97 -11.96
CA SER A 132 20.65 8.58 -12.44
C SER A 132 20.11 7.60 -11.38
N VAL A 133 20.49 7.79 -10.11
CA VAL A 133 20.01 6.94 -9.00
C VAL A 133 18.49 7.10 -8.84
N TRP A 134 17.98 8.33 -8.86
CA TRP A 134 16.54 8.57 -8.81
C TRP A 134 15.80 8.07 -10.06
N GLY A 135 16.44 8.07 -11.23
CA GLY A 135 15.93 7.43 -12.45
C GLY A 135 15.81 5.91 -12.32
N VAL A 136 16.79 5.24 -11.70
CA VAL A 136 16.73 3.79 -11.44
C VAL A 136 15.62 3.48 -10.43
N VAL A 137 15.50 4.28 -9.36
CA VAL A 137 14.45 4.13 -8.35
C VAL A 137 13.06 4.23 -8.98
N LEU A 138 12.87 5.12 -9.96
CA LEU A 138 11.62 5.17 -10.72
C LEU A 138 11.33 3.90 -11.50
N ILE A 139 12.32 3.40 -12.23
CA ILE A 139 12.12 2.23 -13.08
C ILE A 139 11.73 1.05 -12.18
N LEU A 140 12.45 0.84 -11.09
CA LEU A 140 12.13 -0.21 -10.12
C LEU A 140 10.76 -0.01 -9.47
N GLY A 141 10.44 1.22 -9.07
CA GLY A 141 9.12 1.56 -8.51
C GLY A 141 7.99 1.29 -9.50
N SER A 142 8.13 1.74 -10.75
CA SER A 142 7.13 1.52 -11.80
C SER A 142 6.89 0.05 -12.13
N VAL A 143 7.94 -0.77 -12.14
CA VAL A 143 7.84 -2.23 -12.35
C VAL A 143 7.14 -2.90 -11.17
N TYR A 144 7.52 -2.53 -9.94
CA TYR A 144 6.88 -3.02 -8.73
C TYR A 144 5.38 -2.68 -8.71
N PHE A 145 5.02 -1.46 -9.11
CA PHE A 145 3.64 -1.01 -9.19
C PHE A 145 2.84 -1.68 -10.30
N ALA A 146 3.45 -1.88 -11.48
CA ALA A 146 2.82 -2.63 -12.56
C ALA A 146 2.49 -4.07 -12.12
N MET A 147 3.38 -4.69 -11.34
CA MET A 147 3.16 -6.01 -10.77
C MET A 147 1.99 -6.00 -9.77
N GLU A 148 1.92 -5.04 -8.85
CA GLU A 148 0.80 -4.90 -7.92
C GLU A 148 -0.55 -4.71 -8.62
N VAL A 149 -0.60 -3.87 -9.67
CA VAL A 149 -1.82 -3.67 -10.46
C VAL A 149 -2.23 -4.97 -11.17
N TRP A 150 -1.27 -5.73 -11.69
CA TRP A 150 -1.54 -7.00 -12.35
C TRP A 150 -2.10 -8.05 -11.37
N ILE A 151 -1.49 -8.18 -10.19
CA ILE A 151 -1.93 -9.08 -9.13
C ILE A 151 -3.34 -8.69 -8.64
N THR A 152 -3.59 -7.42 -8.38
CA THR A 152 -4.90 -6.96 -7.90
C THR A 152 -6.01 -7.14 -8.93
N LYS A 153 -5.73 -6.89 -10.21
CA LYS A 153 -6.68 -7.15 -11.31
C LYS A 153 -7.00 -8.63 -11.45
N GLY A 154 -5.99 -9.49 -11.45
CA GLY A 154 -6.24 -10.92 -11.48
C GLY A 154 -7.00 -11.41 -10.25
N ALA A 155 -6.79 -10.81 -9.07
CA ALA A 155 -7.50 -11.18 -7.85
C ALA A 155 -8.99 -10.83 -7.98
N TYR A 156 -9.27 -9.64 -8.51
CA TYR A 156 -10.62 -9.17 -8.76
C TYR A 156 -11.35 -10.08 -9.75
N GLU A 157 -10.71 -10.44 -10.86
CA GLU A 157 -11.29 -11.33 -11.86
C GLU A 157 -11.54 -12.73 -11.31
N ALA A 158 -10.58 -13.29 -10.56
CA ALA A 158 -10.73 -14.61 -9.92
C ALA A 158 -11.89 -14.62 -8.91
N VAL A 159 -11.98 -13.61 -8.04
CA VAL A 159 -13.09 -13.49 -7.06
C VAL A 159 -14.43 -13.28 -7.77
N ARG A 160 -14.47 -12.51 -8.86
CA ARG A 160 -15.68 -12.30 -9.66
C ARG A 160 -16.15 -13.60 -10.31
N GLN A 161 -15.23 -14.38 -10.88
CA GLN A 161 -15.53 -15.67 -11.49
C GLN A 161 -16.01 -16.69 -10.44
N GLU A 162 -15.37 -16.77 -9.27
CA GLU A 162 -15.80 -17.65 -8.17
C GLU A 162 -17.19 -17.27 -7.65
N ARG A 163 -17.51 -15.97 -7.51
CA ARG A 163 -18.86 -15.52 -7.16
C ARG A 163 -19.90 -15.89 -8.21
N ALA A 164 -19.57 -15.73 -9.50
CA ALA A 164 -20.48 -16.07 -10.59
C ALA A 164 -20.77 -17.58 -10.62
N LYS A 165 -19.78 -18.43 -10.28
CA LYS A 165 -19.98 -19.87 -10.12
C LYS A 165 -20.94 -20.19 -8.97
N ILE A 166 -20.70 -19.63 -7.77
CA ILE A 166 -21.60 -19.83 -6.61
C ILE A 166 -23.03 -19.35 -6.92
N GLY A 167 -23.17 -18.20 -7.60
CA GLY A 167 -24.48 -17.69 -8.01
C GLY A 167 -25.21 -18.64 -8.94
N ARG A 168 -24.50 -19.23 -9.92
CA ARG A 168 -25.06 -20.24 -10.84
C ARG A 168 -25.48 -21.51 -10.12
N ASP A 169 -24.63 -22.04 -9.24
CA ASP A 169 -24.93 -23.26 -8.47
C ASP A 169 -26.15 -23.05 -7.55
N THR A 170 -26.28 -21.87 -6.96
CA THR A 170 -27.44 -21.49 -6.11
C THR A 170 -28.73 -21.36 -6.93
N THR A 171 -28.67 -20.78 -8.14
CA THR A 171 -29.85 -20.69 -9.02
C THR A 171 -30.23 -22.02 -9.65
N ALA A 172 -29.25 -22.89 -9.95
CA ALA A 172 -29.50 -24.23 -10.47
C ALA A 172 -30.17 -25.12 -9.42
N THR A 173 -29.66 -25.11 -8.19
CA THR A 173 -30.27 -25.84 -7.06
C THR A 173 -31.66 -25.31 -6.69
N ALA A 174 -31.89 -23.99 -6.75
CA ALA A 174 -33.24 -23.43 -6.55
C ALA A 174 -34.22 -23.82 -7.68
N GLY A 175 -33.74 -23.91 -8.93
CA GLY A 175 -34.52 -24.37 -10.07
C GLY A 175 -34.92 -25.85 -9.96
N ASP A 176 -34.00 -26.71 -9.52
CA ASP A 176 -34.27 -28.13 -9.27
C ASP A 176 -35.27 -28.35 -8.12
N VAL A 177 -35.20 -27.54 -7.07
CA VAL A 177 -36.18 -27.58 -5.96
C VAL A 177 -37.58 -27.15 -6.45
N LEU A 178 -37.68 -26.12 -7.29
CA LEU A 178 -38.95 -25.68 -7.87
C LEU A 178 -39.56 -26.72 -8.82
N LEU A 179 -38.76 -27.40 -9.64
CA LEU A 179 -39.22 -28.49 -10.51
C LEU A 179 -39.65 -29.72 -9.69
N SER A 180 -38.96 -30.02 -8.59
CA SER A 180 -39.32 -31.11 -7.67
C SER A 180 -40.63 -30.83 -6.92
N MET A 181 -40.91 -29.57 -6.55
CA MET A 181 -42.18 -29.18 -5.92
C MET A 181 -43.35 -29.07 -6.92
N GLY A 182 -43.09 -28.84 -8.21
CA GLY A 182 -44.11 -28.81 -9.27
C GLY A 182 -44.63 -30.19 -9.70
N GLY A 183 -43.99 -31.28 -9.28
CA GLY A 183 -44.39 -32.66 -9.60
C GLY A 183 -45.45 -33.28 -8.66
N PHE A 184 -45.91 -32.56 -7.63
CA PHE A 184 -46.88 -33.06 -6.63
C PHE A 184 -48.32 -32.59 -6.85
N ILE A 185 -48.64 -32.01 -8.02
CA ILE A 185 -50.01 -31.67 -8.41
C ILE A 185 -50.37 -32.54 -9.62
N SER A 186 -50.82 -33.76 -9.37
CA SER A 186 -51.68 -34.54 -10.27
C SER A 186 -52.58 -35.45 -9.45
#